data_AF-A0AAN9DB71-F1
#
_entry.id   AF-A0AAN9DB71-F1
#
_cell.length_a   1.000
_cell.length_b   1.000
_cell.length_c   1.000
_cell.angle_alpha   90.00
_cell.angle_beta   90.00
_cell.angle_gamma   90.00
#
_symmetry.space_group_name_H-M   'P 1'
#
loop_
_entity.id
_entity.type
_entity.pdbx_description
1 polymer ?
#
loop_
_entity_poly.entity_id
_entity_poly.type
_entity_poly.pdbx_seq_one_letter_code
_entity_poly.pdbx_strand_id
1 'polypeptide(L)'
;MPDSEQPSEHESENSPGTQNPQNQPTHAEGYTKIPPDESRWSKLQRTAQKEEEDLRRWREENRPGPIQLPPERLGGAVSLAEARQRQQVEARQSKLRKKLRQEDMDRLNRQAEEEENEKMKAIQREKAKKLEMRTKQEEEQRQERYQHDKEMKTNEFLQRIERSSSTVSMASSNSIPASSWVKCHEYRDSRREEENAGLLMMKEEQRKKTEMLEEKQKQQEEDKKRQTEADHRRVNSAFLDRVSRSGRVSEPATQTPENRNVGLDDDDEPQDTAFSPEPNPSQVHTDSAEEDGSDHMWTLLKLQMEFPYYEREMLEDIVKQCNGNYNHAYELLNV
;
A
#
# COMPACT_ATOMS: atom_id res chain seq x y z
N MET A 1 -37.43 14.12 62.48
CA MET A 1 -38.03 13.93 63.81
C MET A 1 -39.36 14.66 63.78
N PRO A 2 -40.55 14.02 63.88
CA PRO A 2 -40.92 12.61 64.21
C PRO A 2 -41.44 11.82 62.97
N ASP A 3 -41.28 10.50 62.85
CA ASP A 3 -42.07 9.35 63.38
C ASP A 3 -43.46 9.20 62.71
N SER A 4 -43.97 8.05 62.29
CA SER A 4 -43.59 6.64 62.42
C SER A 4 -44.52 5.76 61.54
N GLU A 5 -44.01 4.57 61.22
CA GLU A 5 -44.76 3.30 61.08
C GLU A 5 -45.70 3.05 59.88
N GLN A 6 -45.27 2.08 59.05
CA GLN A 6 -46.16 1.18 58.30
C GLN A 6 -47.12 0.43 59.24
N PRO A 7 -48.19 -0.13 58.69
CA PRO A 7 -48.45 -1.53 58.96
C PRO A 7 -48.51 -2.37 57.68
N SER A 8 -47.79 -3.48 57.74
CA SER A 8 -48.07 -4.70 57.01
C SER A 8 -49.38 -5.32 57.50
N GLU A 9 -50.26 -5.73 56.59
CA GLU A 9 -51.22 -6.80 56.89
C GLU A 9 -51.24 -7.79 55.72
N HIS A 10 -50.53 -8.89 55.94
CA HIS A 10 -50.89 -10.18 55.36
C HIS A 10 -52.18 -10.63 56.07
N GLU A 11 -53.31 -10.66 55.37
CA GLU A 11 -54.45 -11.48 55.77
C GLU A 11 -54.78 -12.46 54.64
N SER A 12 -54.20 -13.66 54.79
CA SER A 12 -54.81 -14.88 54.30
C SER A 12 -55.95 -15.24 55.26
N GLU A 13 -57.15 -14.76 54.99
CA GLU A 13 -58.35 -15.30 55.64
C GLU A 13 -59.13 -16.18 54.67
N ASN A 14 -58.85 -17.47 54.82
CA ASN A 14 -59.72 -18.56 54.44
C ASN A 14 -60.98 -18.49 55.31
N SER A 15 -62.07 -17.90 54.80
CA SER A 15 -63.40 -18.02 55.40
C SER A 15 -64.44 -18.43 54.36
N PRO A 16 -65.27 -19.45 54.67
CA PRO A 16 -66.12 -20.12 53.70
C PRO A 16 -67.30 -19.23 53.32
N GLY A 17 -67.55 -19.16 52.03
CA GLY A 17 -68.49 -18.24 51.41
C GLY A 17 -69.88 -18.25 52.06
N THR A 18 -70.37 -17.03 52.31
CA THR A 18 -71.79 -16.73 52.49
C THR A 18 -72.51 -17.15 51.22
N GLN A 19 -72.90 -18.42 51.13
CA GLN A 19 -73.73 -18.91 50.05
C GLN A 19 -75.09 -18.24 50.18
N ASN A 20 -75.35 -17.25 49.33
CA ASN A 20 -76.68 -16.74 49.12
C ASN A 20 -77.57 -17.94 48.74
N PRO A 21 -78.61 -18.29 49.54
CA PRO A 21 -79.34 -19.56 49.40
C PRO A 21 -80.06 -19.73 48.05
N GLN A 22 -80.12 -18.66 47.24
CA GLN A 22 -80.68 -18.65 45.89
C GLN A 22 -79.78 -19.31 44.82
N ASN A 23 -78.47 -19.47 45.08
CA ASN A 23 -77.48 -19.94 44.08
C ASN A 23 -76.96 -21.36 44.37
N GLN A 24 -77.74 -22.21 45.03
CA GLN A 24 -77.33 -23.60 45.25
C GLN A 24 -77.46 -24.42 43.95
N PRO A 25 -76.45 -25.24 43.60
CA PRO A 25 -76.52 -26.10 42.43
C PRO A 25 -77.65 -27.13 42.55
N THR A 26 -78.56 -27.14 41.57
CA THR A 26 -79.64 -28.14 41.49
C THR A 26 -79.17 -29.32 40.64
N HIS A 27 -79.19 -30.54 41.19
CA HIS A 27 -78.77 -31.76 40.50
C HIS A 27 -79.97 -32.47 39.84
N ALA A 28 -79.91 -32.74 38.55
CA ALA A 28 -80.91 -33.52 37.81
C ALA A 28 -80.21 -34.48 36.84
N GLU A 29 -80.52 -35.78 36.97
CA GLU A 29 -80.16 -36.89 36.07
C GLU A 29 -78.87 -36.70 35.24
N GLY A 30 -77.72 -36.68 35.94
CA GLY A 30 -76.38 -36.72 35.33
C GLY A 30 -75.67 -35.38 35.13
N TYR A 31 -76.29 -34.23 35.43
CA TYR A 31 -75.63 -32.93 35.37
C TYR A 31 -76.07 -31.97 36.49
N THR A 32 -75.21 -30.99 36.77
CA THR A 32 -75.39 -29.98 37.82
C THR A 32 -75.77 -28.64 37.20
N LYS A 33 -76.94 -28.11 37.52
CA LYS A 33 -77.38 -26.76 37.10
C LYS A 33 -76.94 -25.74 38.15
N ILE A 34 -75.98 -24.89 37.82
CA ILE A 34 -75.54 -23.77 38.66
C ILE A 34 -76.28 -22.50 38.20
N PRO A 35 -77.08 -21.85 39.07
CA PRO A 35 -77.78 -20.61 38.71
C PRO A 35 -76.81 -19.45 38.42
N PRO A 36 -77.13 -18.54 37.48
CA PRO A 36 -76.32 -17.36 37.21
C PRO A 36 -76.17 -16.46 38.44
N ASP A 37 -74.93 -16.15 38.82
CA ASP A 37 -74.64 -15.28 39.97
C ASP A 37 -74.77 -13.79 39.60
N GLU A 38 -75.99 -13.26 39.69
CA GLU A 38 -76.32 -11.88 39.32
C GLU A 38 -75.44 -10.82 40.00
N SER A 39 -74.99 -11.08 41.24
CA SER A 39 -74.10 -10.18 41.97
C SER A 39 -72.71 -10.11 41.33
N ARG A 40 -72.16 -11.27 40.97
CA ARG A 40 -70.88 -11.35 40.26
C ARG A 40 -70.96 -10.74 38.86
N TRP A 41 -72.07 -10.96 38.15
CA TRP A 41 -72.34 -10.34 36.86
C TRP A 41 -72.46 -8.81 36.96
N SER A 42 -73.22 -8.30 37.94
CA SER A 42 -73.35 -6.85 38.17
C SER A 42 -72.01 -6.21 38.55
N LYS A 43 -71.19 -6.87 39.37
CA LYS A 43 -69.83 -6.43 39.69
C LYS A 43 -68.96 -6.38 38.44
N LEU A 44 -68.96 -7.43 37.63
CA LEU A 44 -68.21 -7.50 36.37
C LEU A 44 -68.63 -6.39 35.41
N GLN A 45 -69.93 -6.13 35.29
CA GLN A 45 -70.46 -5.08 34.44
C GLN A 45 -70.03 -3.68 34.92
N ARG A 46 -70.05 -3.41 36.23
CA ARG A 46 -69.55 -2.14 36.77
C ARG A 46 -68.05 -1.97 36.54
N THR A 47 -67.26 -3.04 36.73
CA THR A 47 -65.83 -2.99 36.47
C THR A 47 -65.55 -2.72 34.99
N ALA A 48 -66.26 -3.41 34.09
CA ALA A 48 -66.11 -3.21 32.64
C ALA A 48 -66.44 -1.77 32.22
N GLN A 49 -67.54 -1.20 32.75
CA GLN A 49 -67.91 0.19 32.48
C GLN A 49 -66.87 1.18 33.00
N LYS A 50 -66.35 0.95 34.21
CA LYS A 50 -65.31 1.79 34.80
C LYS A 50 -64.01 1.74 34.00
N GLU A 51 -63.58 0.55 33.59
CA GLU A 51 -62.38 0.36 32.77
C GLU A 51 -62.52 1.02 31.39
N GLU A 52 -63.72 0.98 30.78
CA GLU A 52 -63.99 1.67 29.52
C GLU A 52 -63.88 3.19 29.66
N GLU A 53 -64.42 3.76 30.74
CA GLU A 53 -64.29 5.19 31.04
C GLU A 53 -62.85 5.60 31.33
N ASP A 54 -62.10 4.78 32.08
CA ASP A 54 -60.68 5.00 32.37
C ASP A 54 -59.84 4.98 31.08
N LEU A 55 -60.10 4.02 30.18
CA LEU A 55 -59.46 3.95 28.87
C LEU A 55 -59.80 5.18 28.01
N ARG A 56 -61.06 5.64 28.04
CA ARG A 56 -61.48 6.82 27.28
C ARG A 56 -60.77 8.07 27.76
N ARG A 57 -60.67 8.26 29.09
CA ARG A 57 -59.92 9.36 29.70
C ARG A 57 -58.43 9.30 29.34
N TRP A 58 -57.81 8.13 29.45
CA TRP A 58 -56.41 7.95 29.07
C TRP A 58 -56.17 8.30 27.60
N ARG A 59 -57.07 7.89 26.69
CA ARG A 59 -56.98 8.24 25.27
C ARG A 59 -57.13 9.73 25.01
N GLU A 60 -58.02 10.41 25.74
CA GLU A 60 -58.23 11.85 25.63
C GLU A 60 -57.03 12.63 26.20
N GLU A 61 -56.49 12.21 27.36
CA GLU A 61 -55.32 12.81 28.01
C GLU A 61 -54.02 12.60 27.21
N ASN A 62 -53.86 11.43 26.60
CA ASN A 62 -52.68 11.08 25.79
C ASN A 62 -52.90 11.36 24.31
N ARG A 63 -53.98 12.06 23.94
CA ARG A 63 -54.21 12.44 22.55
C ARG A 63 -53.17 13.48 22.16
N PRO A 64 -52.24 13.19 21.24
CA PRO A 64 -51.33 14.22 20.76
C PRO A 64 -52.17 15.33 20.13
N GLY A 65 -51.91 16.58 20.55
CA GLY A 65 -52.60 17.75 20.04
C GLY A 65 -52.40 17.90 18.52
N PRO A 66 -53.27 18.66 17.82
CA PRO A 66 -53.07 18.97 16.41
C PRO A 66 -51.71 19.65 16.20
N ILE A 67 -50.79 18.96 15.53
CA ILE A 67 -49.48 19.52 15.18
C ILE A 67 -49.70 20.53 14.05
N GLN A 68 -49.74 21.82 14.37
CA GLN A 68 -49.88 22.92 13.42
C GLN A 68 -48.52 23.55 13.04
N LEU A 69 -47.41 22.82 13.23
CA LEU A 69 -46.12 23.29 12.79
C LEU A 69 -45.97 23.05 11.28
N PRO A 70 -45.54 24.04 10.49
CA PRO A 70 -45.14 23.78 9.12
C PRO A 70 -44.02 22.74 9.15
N PRO A 71 -44.04 21.74 8.25
CA PRO A 71 -43.00 20.72 8.24
C PRO A 71 -41.63 21.38 8.12
N GLU A 72 -40.76 21.09 9.08
CA GLU A 72 -39.39 21.56 9.07
C GLU A 72 -38.69 20.96 7.85
N ARG A 73 -38.06 21.82 7.02
CA ARG A 73 -37.29 21.36 5.86
C ARG A 73 -36.03 20.68 6.36
N LEU A 74 -36.11 19.38 6.63
CA LEU A 74 -34.97 18.52 6.88
C LEU A 74 -34.18 18.35 5.58
N GLY A 75 -33.04 19.04 5.46
CA GLY A 75 -32.14 18.97 4.31
C GLY A 75 -31.32 20.25 4.12
N GLY A 76 -30.08 20.10 3.65
CA GLY A 76 -29.14 21.22 3.47
C GLY A 76 -29.72 22.39 2.65
N ALA A 77 -29.26 23.61 2.93
CA ALA A 77 -29.74 24.86 2.33
C ALA A 77 -29.56 24.98 0.80
N VAL A 78 -28.94 23.99 0.18
CA VAL A 78 -28.50 23.99 -1.22
C VAL A 78 -29.48 23.18 -2.06
N SER A 79 -29.91 23.75 -3.20
CA SER A 79 -30.73 23.01 -4.16
C SER A 79 -29.98 21.79 -4.70
N LEU A 80 -30.69 20.69 -4.96
CA LEU A 80 -30.13 19.47 -5.58
C LEU A 80 -29.29 19.77 -6.83
N ALA A 81 -29.73 20.71 -7.65
CA ALA A 81 -29.04 21.12 -8.87
C ALA A 81 -27.69 21.78 -8.56
N GLU A 82 -27.65 22.64 -7.55
CA GLU A 82 -26.44 23.31 -7.11
C GLU A 82 -25.46 22.33 -6.45
N ALA A 83 -25.95 21.38 -5.64
CA ALA A 83 -25.13 20.33 -5.05
C ALA A 83 -24.47 19.46 -6.15
N ARG A 84 -25.23 19.07 -7.18
CA ARG A 84 -24.71 18.32 -8.34
C ARG A 84 -23.69 19.14 -9.14
N GLN A 85 -23.94 20.43 -9.33
CA GLN A 85 -23.00 21.32 -10.02
C GLN A 85 -21.69 21.43 -9.24
N ARG A 86 -21.76 21.64 -7.92
CA ARG A 86 -20.58 21.70 -7.04
C ARG A 86 -19.78 20.41 -7.11
N GLN A 87 -20.44 19.25 -7.03
CA GLN A 87 -19.78 17.94 -7.16
C GLN A 87 -19.05 17.80 -8.50
N GLN A 88 -19.67 18.22 -9.62
CA GLN A 88 -19.03 18.18 -10.93
C GLN A 88 -17.81 19.12 -11.01
N VAL A 89 -17.91 20.33 -10.46
CA VAL A 89 -16.81 21.30 -10.45
C VAL A 89 -15.66 20.79 -9.58
N GLU A 90 -15.95 20.29 -8.39
CA GLU A 90 -14.95 19.75 -7.46
C GLU A 90 -14.24 18.54 -8.06
N ALA A 91 -14.97 17.63 -8.71
CA ALA A 91 -14.37 16.50 -9.42
C ALA A 91 -13.40 16.97 -10.53
N ARG A 92 -13.75 18.02 -11.27
CA ARG A 92 -12.85 18.61 -12.29
C ARG A 92 -11.62 19.25 -11.67
N GLN A 93 -11.79 20.02 -10.59
CA GLN A 93 -10.69 20.67 -9.89
C GLN A 93 -9.75 19.68 -9.20
N SER A 94 -10.29 18.62 -8.61
CA SER A 94 -9.51 17.54 -7.99
C SER A 94 -8.63 16.83 -9.03
N LYS A 95 -9.21 16.50 -10.20
CA LYS A 95 -8.44 15.94 -11.33
C LYS A 95 -7.30 16.86 -11.76
N LEU A 96 -7.54 18.18 -11.85
CA LEU A 96 -6.50 19.14 -12.22
C LEU A 96 -5.40 19.21 -11.16
N ARG A 97 -5.76 19.30 -9.88
CA ARG A 97 -4.79 19.32 -8.76
C ARG A 97 -3.94 18.05 -8.73
N LYS A 98 -4.53 16.88 -8.97
CA LYS A 98 -3.79 15.61 -9.04
C LYS A 98 -2.79 15.61 -10.20
N LYS A 99 -3.17 16.12 -11.37
CA LYS A 99 -2.25 16.24 -12.52
C LYS A 99 -1.07 17.16 -12.22
N LEU A 100 -1.33 18.32 -11.59
CA LEU A 100 -0.27 19.26 -11.24
C LEU A 100 0.73 18.63 -10.26
N ARG A 101 0.23 17.95 -9.20
CA ARG A 101 1.09 17.23 -8.26
C ARG A 101 1.93 16.15 -8.93
N GLN A 102 1.35 15.41 -9.89
CA GLN A 102 2.09 14.40 -10.65
C GLN A 102 3.21 15.05 -11.48
N GLU A 103 2.90 16.11 -12.20
CA GLU A 103 3.88 16.83 -13.03
C GLU A 103 5.01 17.43 -12.18
N ASP A 104 4.71 17.97 -11.00
CA ASP A 104 5.71 18.48 -10.06
C ASP A 104 6.63 17.35 -9.55
N MET A 105 6.07 16.19 -9.21
CA MET A 105 6.86 15.01 -8.81
C MET A 105 7.74 14.49 -9.96
N ASP A 106 7.19 14.40 -11.17
CA ASP A 106 7.94 13.96 -12.35
C ASP A 106 9.07 14.94 -12.69
N ARG A 107 8.81 16.24 -12.53
CA ARG A 107 9.83 17.28 -12.71
C ARG A 107 10.95 17.18 -11.68
N LEU A 108 10.61 16.97 -10.41
CA LEU A 108 11.61 16.80 -9.34
C LEU A 108 12.46 15.56 -9.56
N ASN A 109 11.83 14.43 -9.93
CA ASN A 109 12.54 13.18 -10.22
C ASN A 109 13.52 13.34 -11.38
N ARG A 110 13.10 14.00 -12.46
CA ARG A 110 13.96 14.28 -13.61
C ARG A 110 15.14 15.18 -13.23
N GLN A 111 14.93 16.18 -12.39
CA GLN A 111 16.02 17.03 -11.91
C GLN A 111 17.03 16.24 -11.06
N ALA A 112 16.55 15.38 -10.17
CA ALA A 112 17.43 14.51 -9.38
C ALA A 112 18.26 13.57 -10.25
N GLU A 113 17.65 12.97 -11.28
CA GLU A 113 18.34 12.11 -12.25
C GLU A 113 19.38 12.90 -13.07
N GLU A 114 19.05 14.12 -13.49
CA GLU A 114 19.99 15.02 -14.19
C GLU A 114 21.20 15.36 -13.31
N GLU A 115 20.99 15.69 -12.03
CA GLU A 115 22.06 15.96 -11.07
C GLU A 115 22.95 14.75 -10.80
N GLU A 116 22.37 13.56 -10.66
CA GLU A 116 23.14 12.32 -10.51
C GLU A 116 23.99 12.04 -11.76
N ASN A 117 23.40 12.20 -12.95
CA ASN A 117 24.11 12.08 -14.21
C ASN A 117 25.29 13.07 -14.31
N GLU A 118 25.11 14.30 -13.85
CA GLU A 118 26.19 15.29 -13.81
C GLU A 118 27.30 14.89 -12.83
N LYS A 119 26.95 14.40 -11.64
CA LYS A 119 27.92 13.85 -10.67
C LYS A 119 28.72 12.70 -11.26
N MET A 120 28.04 11.75 -11.91
CA MET A 120 28.69 10.61 -12.56
C MET A 120 29.63 11.07 -13.69
N LYS A 121 29.23 12.04 -14.51
CA LYS A 121 30.10 12.65 -15.54
C LYS A 121 31.30 13.36 -14.91
N ALA A 122 31.11 14.10 -13.81
CA ALA A 122 32.19 14.78 -13.12
C ALA A 122 33.23 13.80 -12.56
N ILE A 123 32.78 12.71 -11.93
CA ILE A 123 33.65 11.63 -11.45
C ILE A 123 34.44 11.01 -12.60
N GLN A 124 33.80 10.76 -13.75
CA GLN A 124 34.50 10.22 -14.92
C GLN A 124 35.55 11.20 -15.47
N ARG A 125 35.24 12.50 -15.53
CA ARG A 125 36.20 13.54 -15.94
C ARG A 125 37.38 13.63 -14.97
N GLU A 126 37.15 13.54 -13.67
CA GLU A 126 38.21 13.54 -12.67
C GLU A 126 39.11 12.31 -12.81
N LYS A 127 38.51 11.12 -12.99
CA LYS A 127 39.25 9.88 -13.24
C LYS A 127 40.10 9.98 -14.50
N ALA A 128 39.55 10.53 -15.59
CA ALA A 128 40.28 10.76 -16.84
C ALA A 128 41.46 11.72 -16.64
N LYS A 129 41.24 12.85 -15.96
CA LYS A 129 42.29 13.82 -15.64
C LYS A 129 43.39 13.22 -14.77
N LYS A 130 43.02 12.43 -13.76
CA LYS A 130 43.99 11.74 -12.88
C LYS A 130 44.82 10.73 -13.66
N LEU A 131 44.19 10.00 -14.58
CA LEU A 131 44.87 9.06 -15.45
C LEU A 131 45.85 9.79 -16.39
N GLU A 132 45.42 10.88 -17.02
CA GLU A 132 46.26 11.70 -17.90
C GLU A 132 47.48 12.29 -17.17
N MET A 133 47.29 12.77 -15.95
CA MET A 133 48.41 13.27 -15.13
C MET A 133 49.42 12.16 -14.82
N ARG A 134 48.94 10.94 -14.51
CA ARG A 134 49.81 9.78 -14.27
C ARG A 134 50.56 9.38 -15.54
N THR A 135 49.89 9.33 -16.70
CA THR A 135 50.55 8.95 -17.96
C THR A 135 51.57 9.99 -18.38
N LYS A 136 51.28 11.28 -18.17
CA LYS A 136 52.23 12.37 -18.43
C LYS A 136 53.48 12.23 -17.55
N GLN A 137 53.31 11.94 -16.26
CA GLN A 137 54.44 11.74 -15.35
C GLN A 137 55.30 10.53 -15.75
N GLU A 138 54.68 9.41 -16.17
CA GLU A 138 55.42 8.24 -16.64
C GLU A 138 56.18 8.52 -17.94
N GLU A 139 55.57 9.26 -18.86
CA GLU A 139 56.20 9.67 -20.11
C GLU A 139 57.39 10.63 -19.87
N GLU A 140 57.26 11.58 -18.94
CA GLU A 140 58.37 12.44 -18.50
C GLU A 140 59.53 11.61 -17.93
N GLN A 141 59.26 10.66 -17.02
CA GLN A 141 60.30 9.76 -16.50
C GLN A 141 60.93 8.88 -17.61
N ARG A 142 60.12 8.44 -18.58
CA ARG A 142 60.61 7.66 -19.73
C ARG A 142 61.54 8.52 -20.59
N GLN A 143 61.18 9.77 -20.84
CA GLN A 143 62.00 10.72 -21.56
C GLN A 143 63.30 11.01 -20.81
N GLU A 144 63.27 11.25 -19.50
CA GLU A 144 64.47 11.46 -18.69
C GLU A 144 65.42 10.27 -18.75
N ARG A 145 64.90 9.04 -18.58
CA ARG A 145 65.72 7.82 -18.71
C ARG A 145 66.32 7.68 -20.11
N TYR A 146 65.55 7.99 -21.14
CA TYR A 146 66.03 7.95 -22.52
C TYR A 146 67.14 8.98 -22.76
N GLN A 147 66.98 10.21 -22.27
CA GLN A 147 68.01 11.24 -22.36
C GLN A 147 69.28 10.82 -21.62
N HIS A 148 69.14 10.30 -20.39
CA HIS A 148 70.27 9.79 -19.61
C HIS A 148 71.00 8.64 -20.32
N ASP A 149 70.29 7.65 -20.87
CA ASP A 149 70.90 6.55 -21.64
C ASP A 149 71.61 7.07 -22.89
N LYS A 150 70.98 8.01 -23.61
CA LYS A 150 71.58 8.67 -24.78
C LYS A 150 72.88 9.40 -24.41
N GLU A 151 72.90 10.15 -23.31
CA GLU A 151 74.09 10.82 -22.79
C GLU A 151 75.18 9.82 -22.42
N MET A 152 74.82 8.76 -21.68
CA MET A 152 75.74 7.67 -21.32
C MET A 152 76.34 6.99 -22.55
N LYS A 153 75.52 6.69 -23.56
CA LYS A 153 75.97 6.10 -24.83
C LYS A 153 76.88 7.02 -25.62
N THR A 154 76.57 8.32 -25.64
CA THR A 154 77.40 9.33 -26.29
C THR A 154 78.76 9.43 -25.59
N ASN A 155 78.77 9.46 -24.25
CA ASN A 155 79.99 9.47 -23.45
C ASN A 155 80.81 8.17 -23.61
N GLU A 156 80.15 7.00 -23.63
CA GLU A 156 80.80 5.70 -23.88
C GLU A 156 81.47 5.69 -25.25
N PHE A 157 80.80 6.22 -26.28
CA PHE A 157 81.34 6.35 -27.62
C PHE A 157 82.55 7.29 -27.67
N LEU A 158 82.48 8.46 -27.04
CA LEU A 158 83.60 9.40 -26.96
C LEU A 158 84.80 8.79 -26.22
N GLN A 159 84.57 8.13 -25.08
CA GLN A 159 85.63 7.41 -24.34
C GLN A 159 86.22 6.28 -25.19
N ARG A 160 85.40 5.57 -25.98
CA ARG A 160 85.90 4.54 -26.90
C ARG A 160 86.79 5.14 -27.97
N ILE A 161 86.44 6.29 -28.56
CA ILE A 161 87.30 6.99 -29.53
C ILE A 161 88.61 7.42 -28.87
N GLU A 162 88.56 8.02 -27.69
CA GLU A 162 89.74 8.50 -26.97
C GLU A 162 90.71 7.34 -26.64
N ARG A 163 90.17 6.21 -26.17
CA ARG A 163 90.96 4.98 -25.91
C ARG A 163 91.51 4.38 -27.20
N SER A 164 90.74 4.38 -28.27
CA SER A 164 91.15 3.85 -29.58
C SER A 164 92.17 4.75 -30.28
N SER A 165 92.15 6.06 -30.01
CA SER A 165 93.14 7.02 -30.52
C SER A 165 94.47 6.93 -29.78
N SER A 166 94.50 6.32 -28.59
CA SER A 166 95.72 6.10 -27.80
C SER A 166 96.37 4.72 -28.01
N THR A 167 95.68 3.79 -28.69
CA THR A 167 96.22 2.48 -29.07
C THR A 167 96.05 2.27 -30.57
N VAL A 168 97.12 2.48 -31.35
CA VAL A 168 97.14 2.14 -32.78
C VAL A 168 96.91 0.63 -32.91
N SER A 169 95.76 0.21 -33.44
CA SER A 169 95.55 -1.18 -33.86
C SER A 169 94.55 -1.31 -34.99
N MET A 170 94.96 -2.16 -35.92
CA MET A 170 94.44 -2.38 -37.26
C MET A 170 93.04 -3.02 -37.27
N ALA A 171 92.31 -2.70 -38.34
CA ALA A 171 91.17 -3.37 -38.95
C ALA A 171 90.59 -4.61 -38.24
N SER A 172 89.27 -4.61 -38.04
CA SER A 172 88.49 -5.84 -38.07
C SER A 172 87.19 -5.62 -38.84
N SER A 173 87.13 -6.21 -40.03
CA SER A 173 85.94 -6.31 -40.87
C SER A 173 84.89 -7.17 -40.18
N ASN A 174 83.97 -6.53 -39.47
CA ASN A 174 82.83 -7.21 -38.87
C ASN A 174 81.66 -7.26 -39.88
N SER A 175 81.70 -8.25 -40.77
CA SER A 175 80.50 -8.72 -41.47
C SER A 175 79.62 -9.48 -40.47
N ILE A 176 78.73 -8.76 -39.77
CA ILE A 176 77.73 -9.37 -38.88
C ILE A 176 76.69 -10.10 -39.76
N PRO A 177 76.41 -11.40 -39.54
CA PRO A 177 75.42 -12.12 -40.34
C PRO A 177 74.03 -11.52 -40.12
N ALA A 178 73.39 -11.05 -41.19
CA ALA A 178 72.01 -10.51 -41.17
C ALA A 178 70.99 -11.46 -40.49
N SER A 179 71.30 -12.76 -40.43
CA SER A 179 70.49 -13.81 -39.79
C SER A 179 70.20 -13.57 -38.30
N SER A 180 71.09 -12.93 -37.53
CA SER A 180 70.86 -12.72 -36.09
C SER A 180 69.83 -11.64 -35.79
N TRP A 181 69.74 -10.60 -36.63
CA TRP A 181 68.79 -9.50 -36.48
C TRP A 181 67.39 -9.91 -36.92
N VAL A 182 67.28 -10.73 -37.97
CA VAL A 182 66.02 -11.30 -38.45
C VAL A 182 65.37 -12.17 -37.37
N LYS A 183 66.12 -13.09 -36.74
CA LYS A 183 65.61 -13.91 -35.62
C LYS A 183 65.21 -13.09 -34.40
N CYS A 184 65.92 -12.00 -34.11
CA CYS A 184 65.57 -11.11 -33.01
C CYS A 184 64.28 -10.32 -33.31
N HIS A 185 64.08 -9.90 -34.56
CA HIS A 185 62.84 -9.28 -35.03
C HIS A 185 61.66 -10.24 -34.95
N GLU A 186 61.80 -11.46 -35.49
CA GLU A 186 60.77 -12.50 -35.41
C GLU A 186 60.37 -12.77 -33.95
N TYR A 187 61.33 -12.87 -33.03
CA TYR A 187 61.04 -13.03 -31.61
C TYR A 187 60.27 -11.84 -31.00
N ARG A 188 60.63 -10.59 -31.36
CA ARG A 188 59.90 -9.40 -30.89
C ARG A 188 58.51 -9.30 -31.48
N ASP A 189 58.34 -9.73 -32.73
CA ASP A 189 57.07 -9.71 -33.43
C ASP A 189 56.14 -10.82 -32.90
N SER A 190 56.63 -12.04 -32.68
CA SER A 190 55.86 -13.11 -32.03
C SER A 190 55.42 -12.72 -30.61
N ARG A 191 56.28 -12.06 -29.83
CA ARG A 191 55.90 -11.55 -28.51
C ARG A 191 54.82 -10.48 -28.57
N ARG A 192 54.85 -9.61 -29.59
CA ARG A 192 53.83 -8.58 -29.81
C ARG A 192 52.50 -9.18 -30.27
N GLU A 193 52.54 -10.21 -31.10
CA GLU A 193 51.34 -10.96 -31.52
C GLU A 193 50.69 -11.68 -30.34
N GLU A 194 51.48 -12.29 -29.45
CA GLU A 194 50.98 -12.91 -28.22
C GLU A 194 50.34 -11.89 -27.27
N GLU A 195 50.99 -10.74 -27.05
CA GLU A 195 50.43 -9.62 -26.27
C GLU A 195 49.14 -9.06 -26.90
N ASN A 196 49.09 -8.93 -28.22
CA ASN A 196 47.89 -8.50 -28.96
C ASN A 196 46.75 -9.53 -28.90
N ALA A 197 47.07 -10.83 -28.96
CA ALA A 197 46.08 -11.89 -28.80
C ALA A 197 45.47 -11.86 -27.39
N GLY A 198 46.28 -11.63 -26.37
CA GLY A 198 45.82 -11.41 -25.00
C GLY A 198 44.90 -10.18 -24.87
N LEU A 199 45.24 -9.07 -25.52
CA LEU A 199 44.40 -7.86 -25.55
C LEU A 199 43.06 -8.10 -26.25
N LEU A 200 43.04 -8.85 -27.36
CA LEU A 200 41.81 -9.21 -28.06
C LEU A 200 40.91 -10.10 -27.19
N MET A 201 41.48 -11.08 -26.51
CA MET A 201 40.75 -11.94 -25.57
C MET A 201 40.11 -11.14 -24.44
N MET A 202 40.87 -10.23 -23.81
CA MET A 202 40.34 -9.33 -22.77
C MET A 202 39.21 -8.43 -23.29
N LYS A 203 39.32 -7.93 -24.53
CA LYS A 203 38.28 -7.13 -25.17
C LYS A 203 37.02 -7.96 -25.45
N GLU A 204 37.17 -9.20 -25.91
CA GLU A 204 36.06 -10.12 -26.14
C GLU A 204 35.37 -10.49 -24.83
N GLU A 205 36.12 -10.70 -23.75
CA GLU A 205 35.59 -10.98 -22.42
C GLU A 205 34.78 -9.80 -21.89
N GLN A 206 35.29 -8.56 -22.03
CA GLN A 206 34.50 -7.37 -21.70
C GLN A 206 33.21 -7.28 -22.53
N ARG A 207 33.27 -7.60 -23.83
CA ARG A 207 32.10 -7.62 -24.70
C ARG A 207 31.07 -8.67 -24.25
N LYS A 208 31.51 -9.88 -23.90
CA LYS A 208 30.66 -10.93 -23.35
C LYS A 208 30.02 -10.51 -22.02
N LYS A 209 30.78 -9.83 -21.17
CA LYS A 209 30.28 -9.29 -19.90
C LYS A 209 29.20 -8.23 -20.11
N THR A 210 29.39 -7.33 -21.08
CA THR A 210 28.36 -6.34 -21.42
C THR A 210 27.11 -6.99 -22.02
N GLU A 211 27.30 -7.98 -22.90
CA GLU A 211 26.21 -8.72 -23.55
C GLU A 211 25.36 -9.47 -22.51
N MET A 212 25.98 -10.15 -21.55
CA MET A 212 25.26 -10.83 -20.45
C MET A 212 24.46 -9.84 -19.59
N LEU A 213 25.00 -8.66 -19.32
CA LEU A 213 24.35 -7.65 -18.50
C LEU A 213 23.17 -7.02 -19.23
N GLU A 214 23.32 -6.77 -20.54
CA GLU A 214 22.25 -6.32 -21.43
C GLU A 214 21.14 -7.37 -21.58
N GLU A 215 21.49 -8.65 -21.74
CA GLU A 215 20.53 -9.75 -21.81
C GLU A 215 19.71 -9.89 -20.52
N LYS A 216 20.37 -9.77 -19.36
CA LYS A 216 19.68 -9.77 -18.06
C LYS A 216 18.72 -8.60 -17.93
N GLN A 217 19.12 -7.41 -18.37
CA GLN A 217 18.26 -6.21 -18.35
C GLN A 217 17.06 -6.40 -19.28
N LYS A 218 17.27 -6.93 -20.49
CA LYS A 218 16.23 -7.22 -21.47
C LYS A 218 15.22 -8.25 -20.94
N GLN A 219 15.70 -9.31 -20.28
CA GLN A 219 14.83 -10.31 -19.66
C GLN A 219 13.96 -9.68 -18.58
N GLN A 220 14.54 -8.83 -17.71
CA GLN A 220 13.80 -8.13 -16.67
C GLN A 220 12.72 -7.19 -17.25
N GLU A 221 13.03 -6.49 -18.33
CA GLU A 221 12.07 -5.63 -19.02
C GLU A 221 10.95 -6.45 -19.68
N GLU A 222 11.28 -7.58 -20.30
CA GLU A 222 10.29 -8.48 -20.87
C GLU A 222 9.37 -9.08 -19.80
N ASP A 223 9.91 -9.47 -18.65
CA ASP A 223 9.13 -10.00 -17.52
C ASP A 223 8.18 -8.94 -16.95
N LYS A 224 8.66 -7.68 -16.77
CA LYS A 224 7.81 -6.55 -16.39
C LYS A 224 6.69 -6.33 -17.41
N LYS A 225 7.01 -6.36 -18.70
CA LYS A 225 6.02 -6.21 -19.76
C LYS A 225 5.00 -7.34 -19.74
N ARG A 226 5.43 -8.59 -19.63
CA ARG A 226 4.54 -9.77 -19.51
C ARG A 226 3.63 -9.64 -18.29
N GLN A 227 4.16 -9.20 -17.15
CA GLN A 227 3.37 -9.00 -15.94
C GLN A 227 2.29 -7.94 -16.13
N THR A 228 2.65 -6.76 -16.66
CA THR A 228 1.67 -5.70 -16.93
C THR A 228 0.59 -6.14 -17.93
N GLU A 229 0.97 -6.93 -18.95
CA GLU A 229 0.01 -7.47 -19.91
C GLU A 229 -0.90 -8.54 -19.28
N ALA A 230 -0.37 -9.38 -18.38
CA ALA A 230 -1.16 -10.33 -17.61
C ALA A 230 -2.13 -9.64 -16.66
N ASP A 231 -1.70 -8.56 -16.00
CA ASP A 231 -2.55 -7.71 -15.15
C ASP A 231 -3.67 -7.06 -15.97
N HIS A 232 -3.35 -6.49 -17.14
CA HIS A 232 -4.35 -5.95 -18.06
C HIS A 232 -5.37 -7.01 -18.48
N ARG A 233 -4.91 -8.23 -18.82
CA ARG A 233 -5.80 -9.35 -19.13
C ARG A 233 -6.68 -9.74 -17.95
N ARG A 234 -6.13 -9.84 -16.73
CA ARG A 234 -6.88 -10.17 -15.52
C ARG A 234 -7.98 -9.15 -15.24
N VAL A 235 -7.64 -7.86 -15.27
CA VAL A 235 -8.59 -6.77 -15.01
C VAL A 235 -9.67 -6.72 -16.09
N ASN A 236 -9.31 -6.90 -17.36
CA ASN A 236 -10.28 -6.93 -18.45
C ASN A 236 -11.23 -8.13 -18.34
N SER A 237 -10.71 -9.33 -18.01
CA SER A 237 -11.54 -10.50 -17.76
C SER A 237 -12.47 -10.31 -16.56
N ALA A 238 -12.00 -9.72 -15.46
CA ALA A 238 -12.83 -9.41 -14.29
C ALA A 238 -13.92 -8.37 -14.62
N PHE A 239 -13.60 -7.39 -15.47
CA PHE A 239 -14.57 -6.43 -15.99
C PHE A 239 -15.64 -7.12 -16.84
N LEU A 240 -15.25 -7.98 -17.78
CA LEU A 240 -16.18 -8.74 -18.62
C LEU A 240 -17.06 -9.69 -17.80
N ASP A 241 -16.53 -10.33 -16.76
CA ASP A 241 -17.33 -11.17 -15.85
C ASP A 241 -18.37 -10.33 -15.10
N ARG A 242 -17.97 -9.16 -14.57
CA ARG A 242 -18.91 -8.23 -13.91
C ARG A 242 -20.00 -7.76 -14.86
N VAL A 243 -19.67 -7.44 -16.12
CA VAL A 243 -20.64 -7.03 -17.14
C VAL A 243 -21.54 -8.21 -17.57
N SER A 244 -20.98 -9.41 -17.73
CA SER A 244 -21.75 -10.61 -18.12
C SER A 244 -22.69 -11.07 -17.02
N ARG A 245 -22.27 -10.95 -15.76
CA ARG A 245 -23.10 -11.21 -14.57
C ARG A 245 -24.17 -10.13 -14.37
N SER A 246 -23.90 -8.89 -14.79
CA SER A 246 -24.90 -7.82 -14.83
C SER A 246 -25.86 -7.94 -16.02
N GLY A 247 -25.45 -8.62 -17.10
CA GLY A 247 -26.26 -8.86 -18.31
C GLY A 247 -27.11 -10.13 -18.26
N ARG A 248 -26.82 -11.07 -17.34
CA ARG A 248 -27.74 -12.17 -17.02
C ARG A 248 -28.75 -11.71 -15.98
N VAL A 249 -29.74 -10.95 -16.45
CA VAL A 249 -31.08 -11.02 -15.87
C VAL A 249 -31.53 -12.46 -16.08
N SER A 250 -31.60 -13.20 -14.98
CA SER A 250 -32.25 -14.51 -14.92
C SER A 250 -33.63 -14.40 -15.55
N GLU A 251 -33.89 -15.15 -16.61
CA GLU A 251 -35.25 -15.46 -17.03
C GLU A 251 -35.96 -16.21 -15.90
N PRO A 252 -37.07 -15.70 -15.34
CA PRO A 252 -37.97 -16.54 -14.57
C PRO A 252 -38.96 -17.19 -15.55
N ALA A 253 -38.91 -18.51 -15.65
CA ALA A 253 -39.93 -19.29 -16.33
C ALA A 253 -41.30 -19.08 -15.64
N THR A 254 -42.18 -18.38 -16.37
CA THR A 254 -43.65 -18.44 -16.39
C THR A 254 -44.35 -19.32 -15.34
N GLN A 255 -45.22 -18.68 -14.55
CA GLN A 255 -46.62 -19.07 -14.37
C GLN A 255 -47.45 -17.88 -13.83
N THR A 256 -48.22 -17.24 -14.71
CA THR A 256 -49.41 -16.39 -14.45
C THR A 256 -50.65 -17.26 -14.19
N PRO A 257 -51.83 -16.77 -13.71
CA PRO A 257 -52.31 -15.38 -13.58
C PRO A 257 -52.87 -15.07 -12.14
N GLU A 258 -53.28 -13.89 -11.67
CA GLU A 258 -54.23 -12.90 -12.18
C GLU A 258 -54.07 -11.55 -11.44
N ASN A 259 -54.53 -10.50 -12.12
CA ASN A 259 -54.77 -9.10 -11.72
C ASN A 259 -55.04 -8.80 -10.23
N ARG A 260 -54.41 -7.73 -9.71
CA ARG A 260 -55.07 -6.41 -9.42
C ARG A 260 -54.25 -5.54 -8.45
N ASN A 261 -53.62 -4.50 -9.03
CA ASN A 261 -53.57 -3.09 -8.60
C ASN A 261 -53.23 -2.70 -7.13
N VAL A 262 -52.36 -1.67 -7.03
CA VAL A 262 -52.13 -0.67 -5.94
C VAL A 262 -50.96 -0.90 -4.96
N GLY A 263 -49.87 -0.14 -5.21
CA GLY A 263 -49.12 0.79 -4.34
C GLY A 263 -48.82 0.56 -2.84
N LEU A 264 -47.67 1.16 -2.44
CA LEU A 264 -47.14 1.48 -1.09
C LEU A 264 -46.37 0.33 -0.41
N ASP A 265 -45.05 0.47 -0.28
CA ASP A 265 -44.31 0.95 0.92
C ASP A 265 -44.39 -0.04 2.09
N ASP A 266 -43.27 -0.65 2.47
CA ASP A 266 -42.60 -0.46 3.77
C ASP A 266 -41.44 -1.45 3.98
N ASP A 267 -40.59 -1.06 4.92
CA ASP A 267 -39.26 -1.50 5.31
C ASP A 267 -39.03 -3.00 5.58
N ASP A 268 -37.78 -3.44 5.49
CA ASP A 268 -37.20 -4.24 6.57
C ASP A 268 -35.66 -4.16 6.63
N GLU A 269 -35.22 -3.68 7.80
CA GLU A 269 -33.90 -3.71 8.41
C GLU A 269 -33.35 -5.15 8.50
N PRO A 270 -32.02 -5.34 8.60
CA PRO A 270 -31.54 -6.47 9.39
C PRO A 270 -30.57 -6.04 10.49
N GLN A 271 -30.99 -6.40 11.71
CA GLN A 271 -30.23 -6.38 12.94
C GLN A 271 -29.01 -7.30 12.88
N ASP A 272 -27.95 -6.86 13.56
CA ASP A 272 -26.82 -7.67 14.00
C ASP A 272 -27.26 -8.85 14.89
N THR A 273 -26.65 -10.01 14.68
CA THR A 273 -26.30 -10.91 15.80
C THR A 273 -25.00 -11.63 15.48
N ALA A 274 -24.02 -11.40 16.35
CA ALA A 274 -22.70 -12.00 16.38
C ALA A 274 -22.72 -13.54 16.49
N PHE A 275 -21.65 -14.22 16.06
CA PHE A 275 -20.70 -14.91 16.94
C PHE A 275 -19.55 -15.52 16.12
N SER A 276 -18.38 -15.55 16.76
CA SER A 276 -17.04 -15.74 16.21
C SER A 276 -16.63 -17.24 16.25
N PRO A 277 -15.33 -17.62 16.32
CA PRO A 277 -14.51 -18.13 15.23
C PRO A 277 -14.07 -19.59 15.42
N GLU A 278 -13.58 -20.26 14.37
CA GLU A 278 -12.50 -21.24 14.58
C GLU A 278 -11.51 -21.29 13.41
N PRO A 279 -10.22 -21.56 13.71
CA PRO A 279 -9.10 -21.44 12.79
C PRO A 279 -8.77 -22.79 12.13
N ASN A 280 -8.10 -22.77 10.99
CA ASN A 280 -7.27 -23.91 10.62
C ASN A 280 -5.90 -23.43 10.10
N PRO A 281 -4.79 -23.84 10.75
CA PRO A 281 -3.45 -23.43 10.40
C PRO A 281 -2.86 -24.38 9.36
N SER A 282 -2.17 -23.82 8.37
CA SER A 282 -1.10 -24.52 7.66
C SER A 282 -0.15 -23.49 7.09
N GLN A 283 0.81 -23.13 7.91
CA GLN A 283 2.09 -22.58 7.49
C GLN A 283 2.79 -23.59 6.58
N VAL A 284 3.37 -23.12 5.49
CA VAL A 284 4.76 -23.46 5.17
C VAL A 284 5.44 -22.21 4.62
N HIS A 285 6.51 -21.86 5.32
CA HIS A 285 7.37 -20.72 5.15
C HIS A 285 8.00 -20.63 3.75
N THR A 286 8.11 -19.40 3.26
CA THR A 286 9.34 -18.95 2.59
C THR A 286 9.73 -17.62 3.22
N ASP A 287 10.84 -17.63 3.94
CA ASP A 287 11.39 -16.52 4.69
C ASP A 287 11.97 -15.43 3.79
N SER A 288 12.00 -14.22 4.38
CA SER A 288 12.95 -13.11 4.15
C SER A 288 12.70 -12.12 3.03
N ALA A 289 12.05 -11.02 3.45
CA ALA A 289 12.61 -9.67 3.51
C ALA A 289 12.94 -8.97 2.17
N GLU A 290 12.09 -8.01 1.82
CA GLU A 290 12.43 -6.57 1.70
C GLU A 290 11.38 -5.87 0.80
N GLU A 291 10.17 -5.64 1.31
CA GLU A 291 9.19 -4.74 0.66
C GLU A 291 8.43 -3.88 1.68
N ASP A 292 9.06 -3.49 2.79
CA ASP A 292 8.41 -2.62 3.80
C ASP A 292 9.13 -1.27 4.00
N GLY A 293 10.25 -1.05 3.31
CA GLY A 293 11.05 0.19 3.47
C GLY A 293 10.37 1.46 2.97
N SER A 294 9.36 1.34 2.11
CA SER A 294 8.63 2.49 1.56
C SER A 294 7.71 3.14 2.60
N ASP A 295 6.97 2.32 3.37
CA ASP A 295 6.01 2.82 4.34
C ASP A 295 6.71 3.34 5.60
N HIS A 296 7.84 2.74 5.98
CA HIS A 296 8.68 3.23 7.07
C HIS A 296 9.28 4.61 6.78
N MET A 297 9.83 4.80 5.57
CA MET A 297 10.44 6.08 5.19
C MET A 297 9.40 7.21 5.10
N TRP A 298 8.23 6.91 4.54
CA TRP A 298 7.14 7.87 4.45
C TRP A 298 6.60 8.26 5.83
N THR A 299 6.40 7.27 6.72
CA THR A 299 5.94 7.50 8.08
C THR A 299 6.95 8.31 8.90
N LEU A 300 8.25 8.01 8.77
CA LEU A 300 9.33 8.77 9.42
C LEU A 300 9.37 10.22 8.96
N LEU A 301 9.30 10.45 7.64
CA LEU A 301 9.32 11.80 7.08
C LEU A 301 8.11 12.62 7.55
N LYS A 302 6.93 11.99 7.62
CA LYS A 302 5.70 12.63 8.07
C LYS A 302 5.75 12.96 9.57
N LEU A 303 6.24 12.06 10.41
CA LEU A 303 6.46 12.34 11.84
C LEU A 303 7.51 13.43 12.06
N GLN A 304 8.55 13.48 11.24
CA GLN A 304 9.56 14.54 11.34
C GLN A 304 9.02 15.94 10.98
N MET A 305 7.98 16.01 10.13
CA MET A 305 7.27 17.27 9.86
C MET A 305 6.37 17.68 11.02
N GLU A 306 5.67 16.71 11.63
CA GLU A 306 4.71 16.96 12.71
C GLU A 306 5.39 17.19 14.07
N PHE A 307 6.58 16.61 14.25
CA PHE A 307 7.39 16.66 15.47
C PHE A 307 8.83 17.13 15.21
N PRO A 308 9.05 18.41 14.83
CA PRO A 308 10.39 18.91 14.48
C PRO A 308 11.41 18.90 15.63
N TYR A 309 10.93 18.78 16.86
CA TYR A 309 11.73 18.82 18.09
C TYR A 309 12.23 17.43 18.54
N TYR A 310 11.73 16.36 17.92
CA TYR A 310 12.14 15.00 18.22
C TYR A 310 13.34 14.59 17.37
N GLU A 311 14.29 13.89 17.97
CA GLU A 311 15.47 13.41 17.27
C GLU A 311 15.08 12.36 16.22
N ARG A 312 15.66 12.47 15.02
CA ARG A 312 15.36 11.59 13.88
C ARG A 312 15.55 10.12 14.23
N GLU A 313 16.58 9.79 15.00
CA GLU A 313 16.90 8.42 15.40
C GLU A 313 15.82 7.84 16.32
N MET A 314 15.29 8.65 17.25
CA MET A 314 14.16 8.25 18.10
C MET A 314 12.89 7.99 17.28
N LEU A 315 12.57 8.87 16.32
CA LEU A 315 11.42 8.68 15.43
C LEU A 315 11.58 7.42 14.58
N GLU A 316 12.79 7.12 14.11
CA GLU A 316 13.07 5.90 13.35
C GLU A 316 12.85 4.62 14.17
N ASP A 317 13.28 4.62 15.44
CA ASP A 317 13.08 3.49 16.34
C ASP A 317 11.61 3.27 16.67
N ILE A 318 10.84 4.34 16.86
CA ILE A 318 9.38 4.26 17.09
C ILE A 318 8.68 3.73 15.84
N VAL A 319 9.07 4.20 14.65
CA VAL A 319 8.48 3.72 13.38
C VAL A 319 8.82 2.26 13.12
N LYS A 320 10.04 1.81 13.47
CA LYS A 320 10.42 0.39 13.43
C LYS A 320 9.60 -0.44 14.42
N GLN A 321 9.39 0.04 15.65
CA GLN A 321 8.55 -0.65 16.63
C GLN A 321 7.08 -0.73 16.20
N CYS A 322 6.60 0.26 15.44
CA CYS A 322 5.23 0.31 14.93
C CYS A 322 5.06 -0.38 13.56
N ASN A 323 6.08 -1.09 13.04
CA ASN A 323 6.08 -1.69 11.70
C ASN A 323 5.60 -0.71 10.60
N GLY A 324 6.08 0.54 10.62
CA GLY A 324 5.71 1.55 9.63
C GLY A 324 4.33 2.19 9.81
N ASN A 325 3.55 1.82 10.84
CA ASN A 325 2.20 2.37 11.08
C ASN A 325 2.24 3.78 11.69
N TYR A 326 1.88 4.79 10.88
CA TYR A 326 1.86 6.20 11.28
C TYR A 326 0.97 6.52 12.47
N ASN A 327 -0.25 5.96 12.53
CA ASN A 327 -1.21 6.32 13.57
C ASN A 327 -0.73 5.83 14.94
N HIS A 328 -0.18 4.62 14.98
CA HIS A 328 0.35 4.04 16.21
C HIS A 328 1.59 4.81 16.72
N ALA A 329 2.51 5.15 15.81
CA ALA A 329 3.67 5.96 16.14
C ALA A 329 3.30 7.38 16.60
N TYR A 330 2.25 7.98 16.00
CA TYR A 330 1.75 9.29 16.37
C TYR A 330 1.14 9.31 17.77
N GLU A 331 0.36 8.28 18.15
CA GLU A 331 -0.20 8.14 19.49
C GLU A 331 0.88 8.04 20.58
N LEU A 332 1.99 7.34 20.30
CA LEU A 332 3.12 7.22 21.23
C LEU A 332 3.87 8.54 21.46
N LEU A 333 3.83 9.45 20.49
CA LEU A 333 4.53 10.73 20.52
C LEU A 333 3.66 11.89 21.05
N ASN A 334 2.34 11.71 21.11
CA ASN A 334 1.37 12.74 21.48
C ASN A 334 0.95 12.72 22.96
N VAL A 335 1.92 12.49 23.87
CA VAL A 335 1.71 12.41 25.33
C VAL A 335 1.90 13.75 26.02
#